data_AF-A0A9D2UPA0-F1
#
_entry.id   AF-A0A9D2UPA0-F1
#
_cell.length_a   1.000
_cell.length_b   1.000
_cell.length_c   1.000
_cell.angle_alpha   90.00
_cell.angle_beta   90.00
_cell.angle_gamma   90.00
#
_symmetry.space_group_name_H-M   'P 1'
#
loop_
_entity.id
_entity.type
_entity.pdbx_description
1 polymer ?
#
loop_
_entity_poly.entity_id
_entity_poly.type
_entity_poly.pdbx_seq_one_letter_code
_entity_poly.pdbx_strand_id
1 'polypeptide(L)' 'MDLDEFNRLPADEARSLLRPCLDVDRWIEAVVAARPFADLDSALAAAHNDAAPLTTDEIDAA' A
#
# COMPACT_ATOMS: atom_id res chain seq x y z
N MET A 1 -13.24 3.48 -6.88
CA MET A 1 -13.20 3.08 -5.47
C MET A 1 -12.91 4.32 -4.65
N ASP A 2 -13.67 4.52 -3.58
CA ASP A 2 -13.38 5.57 -2.59
C ASP A 2 -12.57 5.00 -1.41
N LEU A 3 -12.14 5.88 -0.50
CA LEU A 3 -11.29 5.48 0.63
C LEU A 3 -11.99 4.52 1.60
N ASP A 4 -13.30 4.72 1.82
CA ASP A 4 -14.08 3.87 2.71
C ASP A 4 -14.25 2.47 2.15
N GLU A 5 -14.44 2.34 0.83
CA GLU A 5 -14.44 1.06 0.13
C GLU A 5 -13.09 0.38 0.25
N PHE A 6 -11.98 1.09 0.01
CA PHE A 6 -10.63 0.56 0.18
C PHE A 6 -10.34 0.07 1.61
N ASN A 7 -10.76 0.84 2.63
CA ASN A 7 -10.61 0.49 4.04
C ASN A 7 -11.34 -0.82 4.42
N ARG A 8 -12.42 -1.16 3.70
CA ARG A 8 -13.25 -2.34 3.97
C ARG A 8 -12.91 -3.56 3.12
N LEU A 9 -12.06 -3.42 2.10
CA LEU A 9 -11.68 -4.54 1.26
C LEU A 9 -11.05 -5.69 2.06
N PRO A 10 -11.36 -6.95 1.71
CA PRO A 10 -10.56 -8.08 2.15
C PRO A 10 -9.08 -7.84 1.86
N ALA A 11 -8.20 -8.32 2.74
CA ALA A 11 -6.77 -8.06 2.63
C ALA A 11 -6.19 -8.52 1.27
N ASP A 12 -6.64 -9.66 0.73
CA ASP A 12 -6.18 -10.17 -0.56
C ASP A 12 -6.59 -9.30 -1.75
N GLU A 13 -7.80 -8.71 -1.68
CA GLU A 13 -8.27 -7.78 -2.70
C GLU A 13 -7.51 -6.45 -2.61
N ALA A 14 -7.24 -5.95 -1.39
CA ALA A 14 -6.44 -4.75 -1.19
C ALA A 14 -4.99 -4.94 -1.67
N ARG A 15 -4.39 -6.11 -1.43
CA ARG A 15 -3.07 -6.48 -1.96
C ARG A 15 -3.06 -6.46 -3.48
N SER A 16 -4.05 -7.11 -4.10
CA SER A 16 -4.19 -7.17 -5.55
C SER A 16 -4.38 -5.79 -6.18
N LEU A 17 -5.10 -4.90 -5.49
CA LEU A 17 -5.32 -3.52 -5.92
C LEU A 17 -4.06 -2.67 -5.85
N LEU A 18 -3.22 -2.87 -4.82
CA LEU A 18 -1.99 -2.12 -4.60
C LEU A 18 -0.81 -2.61 -5.45
N ARG A 19 -0.79 -3.89 -5.83
CA ARG A 19 0.32 -4.50 -6.58
C ARG A 19 0.69 -3.77 -7.88
N PRO A 20 -0.25 -3.26 -8.70
CA PRO A 20 0.07 -2.46 -9.87
C PRO A 20 0.69 -1.09 -9.56
N CYS A 21 0.57 -0.58 -8.33
CA CYS A 21 1.17 0.70 -7.92
C CYS A 21 2.65 0.54 -7.57
N LEU A 22 3.01 -0.55 -6.90
CA LEU A 22 4.38 -0.91 -6.54
C LEU A 22 4.42 -2.41 -6.19
N ASP A 23 5.09 -3.22 -7.00
CA ASP A 23 5.17 -4.68 -6.84
C ASP A 23 6.22 -5.08 -5.80
N VAL A 24 6.05 -4.58 -4.57
CA VAL A 24 6.92 -4.85 -3.43
C VAL A 24 6.05 -5.36 -2.28
N ASP A 25 6.12 -6.67 -2.01
CA ASP A 25 5.27 -7.33 -1.01
C ASP A 25 5.35 -6.66 0.37
N ARG A 26 6.55 -6.27 0.82
CA ARG A 26 6.74 -5.54 2.08
C ARG A 26 5.92 -4.25 2.13
N TRP A 27 5.93 -3.48 1.04
CA TRP A 27 5.21 -2.21 0.94
C TRP A 27 3.69 -2.44 0.92
N ILE A 28 3.24 -3.41 0.12
CA ILE A 28 1.82 -3.77 0.01
C ILE A 28 1.28 -4.17 1.39
N GLU A 29 1.97 -5.08 2.10
CA GLU A 29 1.54 -5.53 3.42
C GLU A 29 1.48 -4.37 4.43
N ALA A 30 2.44 -3.45 4.38
CA ALA A 30 2.49 -2.32 5.30
C ALA A 30 1.29 -1.37 5.09
N VAL A 31 0.99 -1.02 3.84
CA VAL A 31 -0.18 -0.18 3.50
C VAL A 31 -1.49 -0.89 3.85
N VAL A 32 -1.61 -2.19 3.57
CA VAL A 32 -2.81 -2.99 3.89
C VAL A 32 -3.06 -3.06 5.40
N ALA A 33 -1.98 -3.22 6.20
CA ALA A 33 -2.03 -3.31 7.65
C ALA A 33 -2.28 -1.96 8.35
N ALA A 34 -1.94 -0.84 7.71
CA ALA A 34 -2.16 0.51 8.24
C ALA A 34 -3.62 0.98 8.12
N ARG A 35 -4.46 0.28 7.34
CA ARG A 35 -5.90 0.56 7.26
C ARG A 35 -6.57 0.34 8.64
N PRO A 36 -7.61 1.12 8.98
CA PRO A 36 -8.27 2.12 8.15
C PRO A 36 -7.59 3.50 8.15
N PHE A 37 -7.63 4.18 7.02
CA PHE A 37 -7.19 5.57 6.87
C PHE A 37 -8.36 6.54 7.08
N ALA A 38 -8.09 7.66 7.76
CA ALA A 38 -9.11 8.67 8.05
C ALA A 38 -9.44 9.56 6.85
N ASP A 39 -8.45 9.77 5.97
CA ASP A 39 -8.52 10.61 4.80
C ASP A 39 -7.47 10.19 3.76
N LEU A 40 -7.51 10.81 2.57
CA LEU A 40 -6.57 10.48 1.50
C LEU A 40 -5.13 10.84 1.87
N ASP A 41 -4.92 11.93 2.61
CA ASP A 41 -3.58 12.40 2.99
C ASP A 41 -2.88 11.40 3.92
N SER A 42 -3.59 10.82 4.88
CA SER A 42 -3.07 9.77 5.76
C SER A 42 -2.74 8.47 5.01
N ALA A 43 -3.54 8.11 4.00
CA ALA A 43 -3.26 6.97 3.13
C ALA A 43 -1.98 7.20 2.29
N LEU A 44 -1.85 8.36 1.68
CA LEU A 44 -0.67 8.73 0.89
C LEU A 44 0.59 8.85 1.76
N ALA A 45 0.46 9.37 2.98
CA ALA A 45 1.59 9.46 3.92
C ALA A 45 2.10 8.07 4.31
N ALA A 46 1.22 7.12 4.61
CA ALA A 46 1.62 5.74 4.91
C ALA A 46 2.32 5.09 3.71
N ALA A 47 1.71 5.19 2.52
CA ALA A 47 2.29 4.69 1.28
C ALA A 47 3.69 5.28 0.99
N HIS A 48 3.89 6.59 1.17
CA HIS A 48 5.19 7.22 0.95
C HIS A 48 6.23 6.83 2.01
N ASN A 49 5.83 6.73 3.27
CA ASN A 49 6.75 6.34 4.35
C ASN A 49 7.27 4.92 4.13
N ASP A 50 6.43 3.99 3.71
CA ASP A 50 6.86 2.60 3.51
C ASP A 50 7.64 2.39 2.20
N ALA A 51 7.45 3.29 1.22
CA ALA A 51 8.26 3.36 0.01
C ALA A 51 9.66 3.94 0.28
N ALA A 52 9.89 4.55 1.44
CA ALA A 52 11.18 5.10 1.85
C ALA A 52 11.73 4.33 3.08
N PRO A 53 12.70 3.42 2.94
CA PRO A 53 13.56 3.18 1.79
C PRO A 53 13.18 1.92 1.00
N LEU A 54 12.85 2.08 -0.28
CA LEU A 54 13.03 1.01 -1.25
C LEU A 54 14.51 0.60 -1.27
N THR A 55 14.76 -0.69 -1.15
CA THR A 55 16.08 -1.26 -1.30
C THR A 55 16.44 -1.41 -2.78
N THR A 56 17.73 -1.52 -3.10
CA THR A 56 18.17 -1.79 -4.48
C THR A 56 17.57 -3.11 -5.01
N ASP A 57 17.51 -4.14 -4.16
CA ASP A 57 16.91 -5.43 -4.52
C ASP A 57 15.42 -5.29 -4.87
N GLU A 58 14.68 -4.45 -4.14
CA GLU A 58 13.26 -4.16 -4.42
C GLU A 58 13.08 -3.37 -5.73
N ILE A 59 14.04 -2.53 -6.11
CA ILE A 59 14.02 -1.78 -7.38
C ILE A 59 14.37 -2.70 -8.57
N ASP A 60 15.35 -3.59 -8.40
CA ASP A 60 15.81 -4.49 -9.46
C ASP A 60 14.80 -5.62 -9.78
N ALA A 61 13.89 -5.91 -8.85
CA ALA A 61 12.86 -6.93 -8.99
C ALA A 61 11.53 -6.43 -9.61
N ALA A 62 11.38 -5.11 -9.77
CA ALA A 62 10.15 -4.44 -10.19
C ALA A 62 9.95 -4.38 -11.73
#